data_AF-A0A925FGR0-F1
#
_entry.id   AF-A0A925FGR0-F1
#
_cell.length_a   1.000
_cell.length_b   1.000
_cell.length_c   1.000
_cell.angle_alpha   90.00
_cell.angle_beta   90.00
_cell.angle_gamma   90.00
#
_symmetry.space_group_name_H-M   'P 1'
#
loop_
_entity.id
_entity.type
_entity.pdbx_description
1 polymer ?
#
loop_
_entity_poly.entity_id
_entity_poly.type
_entity_poly.pdbx_seq_one_letter_code
_entity_poly.pdbx_strand_id
1 'polypeptide(L)' 'SLRNVALTAPYMHNGVFRTLEEVIEFYDRGGGVGIGLRLPYQSLPSAPLKLTAGEKRDLVAFLGALTDTIPKR' A
#
# COMPACT_ATOMS: atom_id res chain seq x y z
N SER A 1 11.54 4.04 -1.86
CA SER A 1 12.01 2.64 -1.72
C SER A 1 10.97 1.86 -0.93
N LEU A 2 10.82 0.55 -1.17
CA LEU A 2 9.96 -0.36 -0.39
C LEU A 2 10.77 -1.32 0.52
N ARG A 3 12.11 -1.22 0.52
CA ARG A 3 12.93 -1.95 1.50
C ARG A 3 12.61 -1.46 2.91
N ASN A 4 12.53 -2.39 3.86
CA ASN A 4 12.15 -2.14 5.26
C ASN A 4 10.76 -1.53 5.45
N VAL A 5 9.88 -1.61 4.44
CA VAL A 5 8.57 -0.95 4.52
C VAL A 5 7.74 -1.47 5.71
N ALA A 6 7.82 -2.76 6.05
CA ALA A 6 7.13 -3.33 7.20
C ALA A 6 7.51 -2.70 8.56
N LEU A 7 8.60 -1.94 8.65
CA LEU A 7 9.10 -1.30 9.88
C LEU A 7 8.97 0.23 9.88
N THR A 8 8.23 0.80 8.92
CA THR A 8 8.22 2.26 8.67
C THR A 8 6.84 2.89 8.71
N ALA A 9 5.87 2.23 9.36
CA ALA A 9 4.60 2.86 9.65
C ALA A 9 4.80 4.17 10.44
N PRO A 10 3.96 5.21 10.24
CA PRO A 10 2.82 5.22 9.31
C PRO A 10 3.22 5.44 7.84
N TYR A 11 2.33 5.04 6.93
CA TYR A 11 2.57 5.00 5.49
C TYR A 11 1.98 6.21 4.75
N MET A 12 2.45 6.37 3.50
CA MET A 12 2.20 7.53 2.63
C MET A 12 2.94 8.80 3.09
N HIS A 13 2.97 9.81 2.22
CA HIS A 13 3.69 11.07 2.45
C HIS A 13 3.17 11.87 3.65
N ASN A 14 1.93 11.64 4.06
CA ASN A 14 1.27 12.30 5.18
C ASN A 14 0.99 11.37 6.37
N GLY A 15 1.46 10.12 6.32
CA GLY A 15 1.25 9.16 7.41
C GLY A 15 -0.20 8.74 7.65
N VAL A 16 -1.07 8.83 6.64
CA VAL A 16 -2.53 8.58 6.82
C VAL A 16 -2.87 7.12 7.14
N PHE A 17 -2.05 6.17 6.70
CA PHE A 17 -2.28 4.73 6.93
C PHE A 17 -1.34 4.18 7.99
N ARG A 18 -1.86 3.33 8.87
CA ARG A 18 -1.13 2.67 9.94
C ARG A 18 -0.65 1.28 9.55
N THR A 19 -1.28 0.63 8.58
CA THR A 19 -0.93 -0.73 8.16
C THR A 19 -0.68 -0.85 6.65
N LEU A 20 0.06 -1.88 6.24
CA LEU A 20 0.29 -2.17 4.81
C LEU A 20 -0.99 -2.63 4.12
N GLU A 21 -1.89 -3.28 4.86
CA GLU A 21 -3.22 -3.68 4.37
C GLU A 21 -4.04 -2.47 3.96
N GLU A 22 -4.02 -1.38 4.73
CA GLU A 22 -4.72 -0.14 4.38
C GLU A 22 -4.16 0.49 3.09
N VAL A 23 -2.83 0.43 2.91
CA VAL A 23 -2.17 0.88 1.67
C VAL A 23 -2.61 0.02 0.48
N ILE A 24 -2.61 -1.30 0.63
CA ILE A 24 -3.02 -2.22 -0.44
C ILE A 24 -4.50 -2.02 -0.78
N GLU A 25 -5.36 -1.87 0.22
CA GLU A 25 -6.78 -1.60 0.03
C GLU A 25 -7.02 -0.27 -0.71
N PHE A 26 -6.25 0.77 -0.39
CA PHE A 26 -6.32 2.04 -1.11
C PHE A 26 -6.07 1.87 -2.61
N TYR A 27 -5.04 1.11 -2.99
CA TYR A 27 -4.75 0.85 -4.40
C TYR A 27 -5.74 -0.13 -5.04
N ASP A 28 -6.19 -1.16 -4.33
CA ASP A 28 -7.21 -2.10 -4.82
C ASP A 28 -8.51 -1.38 -5.18
N ARG A 29 -8.84 -0.29 -4.47
CA ARG A 29 -10.00 0.55 -4.74
C ARG A 29 -9.79 1.61 -5.84
N GLY A 30 -8.64 1.64 -6.52
CA GLY A 30 -8.36 2.60 -7.59
C GLY A 30 -7.81 3.96 -7.11
N GLY A 31 -7.30 4.02 -5.88
CA GLY A 31 -6.71 5.22 -5.27
C GLY A 31 -7.67 6.40 -5.23
N GLY A 32 -7.14 7.63 -5.15
CA GLY A 32 -7.90 8.84 -4.89
C GLY A 32 -9.22 8.96 -5.67
N VAL A 33 -9.18 8.88 -7.01
CA VAL A 33 -10.41 8.92 -7.83
C VAL A 33 -11.32 7.71 -7.56
N GLY A 34 -10.77 6.50 -7.44
CA GLY A 34 -11.54 5.30 -7.15
C GLY A 34 -12.23 5.29 -5.77
N ILE A 35 -11.75 6.13 -4.83
CA ILE A 35 -12.40 6.39 -3.54
C ILE A 35 -13.22 7.69 -3.50
N GLY A 36 -13.44 8.34 -4.64
CA GLY A 36 -14.34 9.49 -4.79
C GLY A 36 -13.69 10.87 -4.70
N LEU A 37 -12.36 10.98 -4.69
CA LEU A 37 -11.68 12.28 -4.74
C LEU A 37 -11.66 12.83 -6.17
N ARG A 38 -11.89 14.14 -6.31
CA ARG A 38 -11.77 14.83 -7.60
C ARG A 38 -10.31 15.20 -7.87
N LEU A 39 -9.58 14.30 -8.52
CA LEU A 39 -8.17 14.48 -8.87
C LEU A 39 -8.00 14.47 -10.40
N PRO A 40 -8.07 15.63 -11.07
CA PRO A 40 -8.11 15.70 -12.55
C PRO A 40 -6.80 15.22 -13.21
N TYR A 41 -5.72 15.09 -12.45
CA TYR A 41 -4.40 14.69 -12.93
C TYR A 41 -3.93 13.35 -12.35
N GLN A 42 -4.83 12.54 -11.77
CA GLN A 42 -4.47 11.19 -11.35
C GLN A 42 -4.18 10.31 -12.57
N SER A 43 -3.01 9.68 -12.60
CA SER A 43 -2.62 8.73 -13.66
C SER A 43 -3.10 7.29 -13.40
N LEU A 44 -3.30 6.93 -12.13
CA LEU A 44 -3.82 5.63 -11.72
C LEU A 44 -5.28 5.45 -12.20
N PRO A 45 -5.64 4.31 -12.83
CA PRO A 45 -7.03 4.00 -13.14
C PRO A 45 -7.92 4.04 -11.89
N SER A 46 -9.13 4.57 -12.03
CA SER A 46 -10.13 4.60 -10.94
C SER A 46 -10.85 3.27 -10.73
N ALA A 47 -10.70 2.31 -11.66
CA ALA A 47 -11.32 1.01 -11.56
C ALA A 47 -10.65 0.16 -10.46
N PRO A 48 -11.42 -0.58 -9.65
CA PRO A 48 -10.86 -1.49 -8.68
C PRO A 48 -10.04 -2.61 -9.34
N LEU A 49 -8.95 -3.03 -8.70
CA LEU A 49 -8.13 -4.17 -9.14
C LEU A 49 -8.83 -5.50 -8.86
N LYS A 50 -9.74 -5.53 -7.88
CA LYS A 50 -10.51 -6.71 -7.45
C LYS A 50 -9.61 -7.82 -6.91
N LEU A 51 -8.59 -7.43 -6.15
CA LEU A 51 -7.70 -8.37 -5.49
C LEU A 51 -8.50 -9.22 -4.50
N THR A 52 -8.31 -10.53 -4.57
CA THR A 52 -8.82 -11.47 -3.58
C THR A 52 -8.15 -11.25 -2.22
N ALA A 53 -8.78 -11.75 -1.17
CA ALA A 53 -8.17 -11.74 0.17
C ALA A 53 -6.84 -12.53 0.22
N GLY A 54 -6.68 -13.53 -0.64
CA GLY A 54 -5.41 -14.26 -0.80
C GLY A 54 -4.32 -13.34 -1.33
N GLU A 55 -4.56 -12.73 -2.49
CA GLU A 55 -3.59 -11.84 -3.14
C GLU A 55 -3.18 -10.66 -2.26
N LYS A 56 -4.12 -10.07 -1.51
CA LYS A 56 -3.79 -9.00 -0.55
C LYS A 56 -2.82 -9.48 0.53
N ARG A 57 -3.05 -10.67 1.10
CA ARG A 57 -2.15 -11.27 2.11
C ARG A 57 -0.78 -11.60 1.51
N ASP A 58 -0.76 -12.12 0.29
CA ASP A 58 0.49 -12.45 -0.41
C ASP A 58 1.32 -11.20 -0.70
N LEU A 59 0.69 -10.07 -1.05
CA LEU A 59 1.36 -8.78 -1.19
C LEU A 59 1.95 -8.29 0.13
N VAL A 60 1.20 -8.37 1.25
CA VAL A 60 1.74 -8.03 2.57
C VAL A 60 2.94 -8.92 2.91
N ALA A 61 2.84 -10.24 2.68
CA ALA A 61 3.93 -11.17 2.92
C ALA A 61 5.17 -10.86 2.06
N PHE A 62 4.96 -10.56 0.78
CA PHE A 62 6.03 -10.13 -0.13
C PHE A 62 6.72 -8.86 0.36
N LEU A 63 5.96 -7.83 0.77
CA LEU A 63 6.52 -6.60 1.34
C LEU A 63 7.26 -6.85 2.66
N GLY A 64 6.78 -7.77 3.48
CA GLY A 64 7.45 -8.23 4.70
C GLY A 64 8.81 -8.86 4.42
N ALA A 65 8.94 -9.63 3.33
CA ALA A 65 10.20 -10.24 2.90
C ALA A 65 11.26 -9.22 2.44
N LEU A 66 10.89 -7.95 2.25
CA LEU A 66 11.81 -6.85 1.93
C LEU A 66 12.43 -6.20 3.19
N THR A 67 12.22 -6.80 4.37
CA THR A 67 12.78 -6.33 5.64
C THR A 67 14.18 -6.90 5.84
N ASP A 68 15.15 -6.02 6.08
CA ASP A 68 16.52 -6.43 6.39
C ASP A 68 16.56 -7.23 7.70
N THR A 69 17.38 -8.27 7.72
CA THR A 69 17.60 -9.13 8.91
C THR A 69 18.73 -8.64 9.79
N ILE A 70 19.45 -7.60 9.36
CA ILE A 70 20.59 -7.04 10.09
C ILE A 70 20.04 -6.11 11.17
N PRO A 71 20.36 -6.33 12.47
CA PRO A 71 19.97 -5.43 13.53
C PRO A 71 20.49 -4.02 13.26
N LYS A 72 19.64 -3.00 13.49
CA LYS A 72 20.13 -1.62 13.55
C LYS A 72 21.18 -1.53 14.67
N ARG A 73 22.39 -1.11 14.30
CA ARG A 73 23.45 -0.76 15.25
C ARG A 73 23.07 0.50 16.01
#